data_AF-A0A7J8DGH9-F1
#
_entry.id   AF-A0A7J8DGH9-F1
#
_cell.length_a   1.000
_cell.length_b   1.000
_cell.length_c   1.000
_cell.angle_alpha   90.00
_cell.angle_beta   90.00
_cell.angle_gamma   90.00
#
_symmetry.space_group_name_H-M   'P 1'
#
loop_
_entity.id
_entity.type
_entity.pdbx_description
1 polymer ?
#
loop_
_entity_poly.entity_id
_entity_poly.type
_entity_poly.pdbx_seq_one_letter_code
_entity_poly.pdbx_strand_id
1 'polypeptide(L)'
;MFLKVSLLLGFIVLGTHVWTIQKEFVDISKNQDYFVVSMEFAMAVFNDNNVEENAYRLLEVRRAKQKRVTCSFLVGALPWNGDFTVMKKQCADF
;
A
#
# COMPACT_ATOMS: atom_id res chain seq x y z
N MET A 1 -10.64 -37.54 -24.34
CA MET A 1 -9.74 -37.39 -23.17
C MET A 1 -9.01 -36.04 -23.18
N PHE A 2 -8.39 -35.64 -24.30
CA PHE A 2 -7.61 -34.39 -24.44
C PHE A 2 -8.36 -33.08 -24.13
N LEU A 3 -9.62 -32.93 -24.54
CA LEU A 3 -10.38 -31.69 -24.29
C LEU A 3 -10.54 -31.39 -22.78
N LYS A 4 -10.78 -32.42 -21.96
CA LYS A 4 -10.88 -32.28 -20.50
C LYS A 4 -9.54 -31.90 -19.87
N VAL A 5 -8.43 -32.41 -20.41
CA VAL A 5 -7.07 -32.09 -19.95
C VAL A 5 -6.73 -30.63 -20.29
N SER A 6 -7.00 -30.17 -21.52
CA SER A 6 -6.80 -28.75 -21.88
C SER A 6 -7.64 -27.80 -21.03
N LEU A 7 -8.89 -28.17 -20.72
CA LEU A 7 -9.76 -27.34 -19.89
C LEU A 7 -9.19 -27.19 -18.47
N LEU A 8 -8.73 -28.30 -17.87
CA LEU A 8 -8.11 -28.31 -16.54
C LEU A 8 -6.83 -27.48 -16.51
N LEU A 9 -5.95 -27.62 -17.50
CA LEU A 9 -4.74 -26.79 -17.60
C LEU A 9 -5.08 -25.30 -17.74
N GLY A 10 -6.09 -24.96 -18.55
CA GLY A 10 -6.56 -23.59 -18.67
C GLY A 10 -7.00 -22.99 -17.33
N PHE A 11 -7.76 -23.73 -16.53
CA PHE A 11 -8.18 -23.28 -15.19
C PHE A 11 -7.01 -23.16 -14.20
N ILE A 12 -6.03 -24.05 -14.27
CA ILE A 12 -4.82 -23.96 -13.41
C ILE A 12 -4.01 -22.71 -13.77
N VAL A 13 -3.80 -22.44 -15.05
CA VAL A 13 -3.11 -21.22 -15.51
C VAL A 13 -3.88 -19.97 -15.09
N LEU A 14 -5.20 -19.95 -15.27
CA LEU A 14 -6.02 -18.81 -14.83
C LEU A 14 -5.95 -18.60 -13.30
N GLY A 15 -6.06 -19.68 -12.53
CA GLY A 15 -6.03 -19.64 -11.06
C GLY A 15 -4.68 -19.17 -10.52
N THR A 16 -3.58 -19.59 -11.15
CA THR A 16 -2.23 -19.14 -10.77
C THR A 16 -2.02 -17.66 -11.07
N HIS A 17 -2.48 -17.15 -12.22
CA HIS A 17 -2.40 -15.71 -12.54
C HIS A 17 -3.22 -14.84 -11.58
N VAL A 18 -4.42 -15.28 -11.19
CA VAL A 18 -5.25 -14.57 -10.20
C VAL A 18 -4.56 -14.54 -8.83
N TRP A 19 -3.90 -15.63 -8.44
CA TRP A 19 -3.18 -15.72 -7.17
C TRP A 19 -1.95 -14.80 -7.11
N THR A 20 -1.19 -14.67 -8.19
CA THR A 20 -0.04 -13.75 -8.24
C THR A 20 -0.45 -12.29 -8.16
N ILE A 21 -1.57 -11.90 -8.80
CA ILE A 21 -2.09 -10.52 -8.71
C ILE A 21 -2.52 -10.18 -7.28
N GLN A 22 -3.08 -11.14 -6.53
CA GLN A 22 -3.48 -10.92 -5.14
C GLN A 22 -2.30 -10.72 -4.16
N LYS A 23 -1.06 -11.07 -4.54
CA LYS A 23 0.11 -10.91 -3.66
C LYS A 23 0.64 -9.48 -3.54
N GLU A 24 0.21 -8.56 -4.42
CA GLU A 24 0.71 -7.18 -4.39
C GLU A 24 0.41 -6.48 -3.06
N PHE A 25 -0.77 -6.77 -2.47
CA PHE A 25 -1.23 -6.16 -1.23
C PHE A 25 -1.36 -7.20 -0.12
N VAL A 26 -0.59 -7.01 0.96
CA VAL A 26 -0.66 -7.85 2.15
C VAL A 26 -1.58 -7.22 3.19
N ASP A 27 -2.35 -8.05 3.89
CA ASP A 27 -3.13 -7.60 5.04
C ASP A 27 -2.18 -7.13 6.15
N ILE A 28 -2.48 -5.97 6.74
CA ILE A 28 -1.73 -5.40 7.85
C ILE A 28 -2.65 -5.18 9.06
N SER A 29 -2.05 -5.15 10.25
CA SER A 29 -2.78 -4.81 11.46
C SER A 29 -3.17 -3.34 11.45
N LYS A 30 -4.42 -3.06 11.83
CA LYS A 30 -4.95 -1.69 12.00
C LYS A 30 -4.36 -0.98 13.22
N ASN A 31 -3.64 -1.71 14.08
CA ASN A 31 -3.00 -1.18 15.28
C ASN A 31 -1.53 -0.79 15.04
N GLN A 32 -1.04 -0.87 13.80
CA GLN A 32 0.30 -0.39 13.46
C GLN A 32 0.32 1.14 13.54
N ASP A 33 1.32 1.72 14.23
CA ASP A 33 1.41 3.16 14.43
C ASP A 33 1.39 3.93 13.09
N TYR A 34 2.15 3.46 12.10
CA TYR A 34 2.17 4.06 10.77
C TYR A 34 0.80 4.01 10.06
N PHE A 35 0.00 2.98 10.32
CA PHE A 35 -1.35 2.88 9.75
C PHE A 35 -2.28 3.90 10.40
N VAL A 36 -2.24 4.03 11.73
CA VAL A 36 -3.03 5.02 12.48
C VAL A 36 -2.70 6.43 12.00
N VAL A 37 -1.42 6.79 11.95
CA VAL A 37 -0.95 8.09 11.46
C VAL A 37 -1.39 8.34 10.00
N SER A 38 -1.32 7.32 9.13
CA SER A 38 -1.78 7.45 7.74
C SER A 38 -3.28 7.74 7.64
N MET A 39 -4.09 7.12 8.51
CA MET A 39 -5.54 7.34 8.55
C MET A 39 -5.88 8.73 9.10
N GLU A 40 -5.17 9.20 10.13
CA GLU A 40 -5.35 10.55 10.67
C GLU A 40 -5.03 11.60 9.62
N PHE A 41 -3.90 11.44 8.90
CA PHE A 41 -3.55 12.32 7.79
C PHE A 41 -4.62 12.30 6.69
N ALA A 42 -5.08 11.12 6.28
CA ALA A 42 -6.10 10.99 5.24
C ALA A 42 -7.43 11.67 5.65
N MET A 43 -7.85 11.51 6.92
CA MET A 43 -9.06 12.17 7.45
C MET A 43 -8.90 13.69 7.55
N ALA A 44 -7.72 14.17 7.94
CA ALA A 44 -7.43 15.60 7.99
C ALA A 44 -7.50 16.21 6.59
N VAL A 45 -6.82 15.59 5.61
CA VAL A 45 -6.86 16.03 4.21
C VAL A 45 -8.26 15.95 3.63
N PHE A 46 -9.02 14.91 3.95
CA PHE A 46 -10.42 14.81 3.52
C PHE A 46 -11.23 15.99 4.07
N ASN A 47 -11.20 16.23 5.38
CA ASN A 47 -11.98 17.31 5.99
C ASN A 47 -11.57 18.70 5.50
N ASP A 48 -10.28 18.94 5.25
CA ASP A 48 -9.78 20.21 4.72
C ASP A 48 -10.30 20.50 3.30
N ASN A 49 -10.43 19.46 2.47
CA ASN A 49 -10.94 19.59 1.10
C ASN A 49 -12.47 19.60 1.00
N ASN A 50 -13.19 19.22 2.05
CA ASN A 50 -14.65 19.25 2.05
C ASN A 50 -15.13 20.57 2.66
N VAL A 51 -15.92 21.32 1.88
CA VAL A 51 -16.41 22.67 2.26
C VAL A 51 -17.58 22.61 3.26
N GLU A 52 -17.79 21.47 3.92
CA GLU A 52 -18.88 21.32 4.88
C GLU A 52 -18.53 21.97 6.22
N GLU A 53 -19.55 22.51 6.88
CA GLU A 53 -19.41 23.18 8.17
C GLU A 53 -18.91 22.23 9.27
N ASN A 54 -19.24 20.94 9.17
CA ASN A 54 -18.89 19.92 10.15
C ASN A 54 -17.75 19.01 9.66
N ALA A 55 -16.83 18.69 10.56
CA ALA A 55 -15.78 17.73 10.30
C ALA A 55 -16.32 16.29 10.35
N TYR A 56 -15.89 15.47 9.39
CA TYR A 56 -16.18 14.05 9.36
C TYR A 56 -15.28 13.26 10.30
N ARG A 57 -15.84 12.21 10.90
CA ARG A 57 -15.12 11.25 11.74
C ARG A 57 -15.07 9.87 11.09
N LEU A 58 -13.91 9.23 11.16
CA LEU A 58 -13.76 7.83 10.76
C LEU A 58 -14.48 6.92 11.76
N LEU A 59 -15.44 6.12 11.28
CA LEU A 59 -16.20 5.19 12.11
C LEU A 59 -15.56 3.80 12.16
N GLU A 60 -15.23 3.24 10.99
CA GLU A 60 -14.68 1.89 10.90
C GLU A 60 -13.79 1.74 9.67
N VAL A 61 -12.62 1.15 9.87
CA VAL A 61 -11.79 0.64 8.78
C VAL A 61 -12.17 -0.82 8.51
N ARG A 62 -12.73 -1.11 7.34
CA ARG A 62 -13.08 -2.48 6.95
C ARG A 62 -11.85 -3.37 6.76
N ARG A 63 -10.92 -2.95 5.90
CA ARG A 63 -9.68 -3.68 5.57
C ARG A 63 -8.50 -2.73 5.57
N ALA A 64 -7.36 -3.23 6.06
CA ALA A 64 -6.09 -2.53 6.00
C ALA A 64 -5.12 -3.41 5.22
N LYS A 65 -4.70 -2.93 4.06
CA LYS A 65 -3.76 -3.60 3.19
C LYS A 65 -2.63 -2.66 2.82
N GLN A 66 -1.45 -3.21 2.63
CA GLN A 66 -0.28 -2.45 2.21
C GLN A 66 0.42 -3.18 1.08
N LYS A 67 0.87 -2.41 0.08
CA LYS A 67 1.75 -2.93 -0.94
C LYS A 67 3.16 -3.09 -0.38
N ARG A 68 3.75 -4.28 -0.54
CA ARG A 68 5.15 -4.49 -0.18
C ARG A 68 6.03 -3.89 -1.28
N VAL A 69 6.79 -2.88 -0.90
CA VAL A 69 7.79 -2.25 -1.76
C VAL A 69 9.12 -2.25 -1.04
N THR A 70 10.19 -2.48 -1.77
CA THR A 70 11.55 -2.26 -1.26
C THR A 70 12.05 -0.96 -1.88
N CYS A 71 12.40 0.00 -1.04
CA CYS A 71 12.94 1.28 -1.48
C CYS A 71 14.36 1.46 -0.98
N SER A 72 15.25 1.85 -1.88
CA SER A 72 16.62 2.29 -1.59
C SER A 72 16.67 3.81 -1.74
N PHE A 73 17.27 4.47 -0.76
CA PHE A 73 17.42 5.92 -0.72
C PHE A 73 18.90 6.30 -0.64
N LEU A 74 19.30 7.30 -1.42
CA LEU A 74 20.55 8.02 -1.21
C LEU A 74 20.21 9.31 -0.48
N VAL A 75 20.73 9.47 0.73
CA VAL A 75 20.49 10.65 1.57
C VAL A 75 21.81 11.39 1.72
N GLY A 76 21.84 12.65 1.28
CA GLY A 76 22.91 13.58 1.60
C GLY A 76 22.62 14.24 2.94
N ALA A 77 23.65 14.49 3.74
CA ALA A 77 23.50 15.11 5.06
C ALA A 77 24.60 16.14 5.32
N LEU A 78 24.24 17.23 5.99
CA LEU A 78 25.14 18.13 6.72
C LEU A 78 24.84 17.97 8.22
N PRO A 79 25.40 16.93 8.88
CA PRO A 79 24.95 16.52 10.21
C PRO A 79 25.07 17.61 11.28
N TRP A 80 26.09 18.46 11.16
CA TRP A 80 26.33 19.57 12.08
C TRP A 80 25.25 20.67 12.01
N ASN A 81 24.50 20.76 10.91
CA ASN A 81 23.38 21.68 10.75
C ASN A 81 22.01 20.98 10.93
N GLY A 82 22.00 19.66 11.12
CA GLY A 82 20.75 18.88 11.11
C GLY A 82 20.04 18.87 9.75
N ASP A 83 20.76 19.13 8.66
CA ASP A 83 20.20 19.21 7.32
C ASP A 83 20.35 17.86 6.58
N PHE A 84 19.25 17.35 6.04
CA PHE A 84 19.17 16.06 5.37
C PHE A 84 18.36 16.23 4.08
N THR A 85 18.94 15.79 2.96
CA THR A 85 18.29 15.84 1.65
C THR A 85 18.26 14.46 1.02
N VAL A 86 17.08 13.99 0.62
CA VAL A 86 16.95 12.76 -0.18
C VAL A 86 17.39 13.07 -1.61
N MET A 87 18.58 12.60 -1.99
CA MET A 87 19.20 12.85 -3.29
C MET A 87 18.69 11.88 -4.37
N LYS A 88 18.42 10.63 -3.98
CA LYS A 88 17.89 9.61 -4.90
C LYS A 88 16.94 8.68 -4.16
N LYS A 89 15.88 8.26 -4.86
CA LYS A 89 14.92 7.25 -4.41
C LYS A 89 14.73 6.24 -5.53
N GLN A 90 14.84 4.97 -5.21
CA GLN A 90 14.51 3.87 -6.12
C GLN A 90 13.66 2.85 -5.37
N CYS A 91 12.46 2.57 -5.89
CA CYS A 91 11.54 1.61 -5.30
C CYS A 91 11.25 0.51 -6.31
N ALA A 92 11.15 -0.73 -5.83
CA ALA A 92 10.74 -1.88 -6.62
C ALA A 92 9.63 -2.64 -5.89
N ASP A 93 8.70 -3.15 -6.69
CA ASP A 93 7.62 -4.02 -6.25
C ASP A 93 8.16 -5.44 -5.97
N PHE A 94 7.45 -6.19 -5.12
CA PHE A 94 7.79 -7.57 -4.74
C PHE A 94 6.89 -8.60 -5.40
#